data_AF-A0A1M6YN99-F1
#
_entry.id   AF-A0A1M6YN99-F1
#
_cell.length_a   1.000
_cell.length_b   1.000
_cell.length_c   1.000
_cell.angle_alpha   90.00
_cell.angle_beta   90.00
_cell.angle_gamma   90.00
#
_symmetry.space_group_name_H-M   'P 1'
#
loop_
_entity.id
_entity.type
_entity.pdbx_description
1 polymer ?
#
loop_
_entity_poly.entity_id
_entity_poly.type
_entity_poly.pdbx_seq_one_letter_code
_entity_poly.pdbx_strand_id
1 'polypeptide(L)' 'MKSANNVWLCDFCGKNQYSVEMIVAGRDDAAICDECIDLSKEIVDERRLENKPSSVVEAARGWARKLGQRR' A
#
# COMPACT_ATOMS: atom_id res chain seq x y z
N MET A 1 -0.75 6.02 -17.83
CA MET A 1 -1.14 7.14 -18.74
C MET A 1 0.11 7.92 -19.13
N LYS A 2 0.50 7.94 -20.41
CA LYS A 2 1.64 8.75 -20.89
C LYS A 2 1.16 10.06 -21.47
N SER A 3 1.57 11.17 -20.86
CA SER A 3 1.39 12.51 -21.43
C SER A 3 2.31 12.66 -22.66
N ALA A 4 1.98 13.58 -23.58
CA ALA A 4 2.61 13.75 -24.90
C ALA A 4 4.15 13.96 -24.90
N ASN A 5 4.77 14.12 -23.74
CA ASN A 5 6.20 14.35 -23.53
C ASN A 5 6.97 13.21 -22.82
N ASN A 6 6.43 11.97 -22.75
CA ASN A 6 7.10 10.83 -22.08
C ASN A 6 7.53 11.13 -20.62
N VAL A 7 6.74 11.93 -19.90
CA VAL A 7 6.97 12.23 -18.48
C VAL A 7 6.24 11.21 -17.63
N TRP A 8 6.97 10.54 -16.74
CA TRP A 8 6.42 9.65 -15.72
C TRP A 8 5.93 10.45 -14.52
N LEU A 9 4.78 10.02 -13.99
CA LEU A 9 4.18 10.55 -12.77
C LEU A 9 4.08 9.41 -11.75
N CYS A 10 4.29 9.73 -10.47
CA CYS A 10 4.03 8.78 -9.39
C CYS A 10 2.51 8.63 -9.20
N ASP A 11 2.01 7.39 -9.18
CA ASP A 11 0.59 7.11 -9.00
C ASP A 11 0.07 7.42 -7.59
N PHE A 12 0.97 7.58 -6.62
CA PHE A 12 0.63 7.84 -5.22
C PHE A 12 0.54 9.34 -4.91
N CYS A 13 1.51 10.13 -5.39
CA CYS A 13 1.62 11.55 -5.06
C CYS A 13 1.45 12.50 -6.25
N GLY A 14 1.45 11.98 -7.48
CA GLY A 14 1.32 12.76 -8.71
C GLY A 14 2.57 13.57 -9.12
N LYS A 15 3.67 13.50 -8.35
CA LYS A 15 4.93 14.16 -8.71
C LYS A 15 5.52 13.55 -9.98
N ASN A 16 6.19 14.39 -10.78
CA ASN A 16 6.88 13.94 -11.99
C ASN A 16 8.34 13.55 -11.71
N GLN A 17 8.97 12.89 -12.68
CA GLN A 17 10.38 12.43 -12.63
C GLN A 17 11.44 13.52 -12.40
N TYR A 18 11.10 14.80 -12.53
CA TYR A 18 12.00 15.92 -12.26
C TYR A 18 11.84 16.49 -10.84
N SER A 19 10.79 16.09 -10.14
CA SER A 19 10.41 16.58 -8.81
C SER A 19 10.79 15.61 -7.68
N VAL A 20 11.40 14.47 -8.03
CA VAL A 20 11.81 13.37 -7.14
C VAL A 20 13.16 12.84 -7.62
N GLU A 21 13.89 12.12 -6.77
CA GLU A 21 15.20 11.58 -7.14
C GLU A 21 15.06 10.39 -8.10
N MET A 22 14.02 9.57 -7.92
CA MET A 22 13.80 8.38 -8.72
C MET A 22 12.30 8.07 -8.90
N ILE A 23 11.96 7.52 -10.06
CA ILE A 23 10.67 6.83 -10.29
C ILE A 23 10.95 5.41 -10.78
N VAL A 24 10.35 4.44 -10.10
CA VAL A 24 10.34 3.03 -10.50
C VAL A 24 9.05 2.76 -11.28
N ALA A 25 9.19 2.40 -12.55
CA ALA A 25 8.09 1.96 -13.39
C ALA A 25 7.95 0.42 -13.35
N GLY A 26 6.73 -0.06 -13.11
CA GLY A 26 6.36 -1.47 -13.05
C GLY A 26 5.62 -1.95 -14.31
N ARG A 27 4.97 -3.10 -14.18
CA ARG A 27 4.02 -3.59 -15.19
C ARG A 27 2.77 -2.70 -15.22
N ASP A 28 2.02 -2.77 -16.32
CA ASP A 28 0.72 -2.11 -16.48
C ASP A 28 0.76 -0.58 -16.25
N ASP A 29 1.85 0.06 -16.67
CA ASP A 29 2.10 1.51 -16.51
C ASP A 29 2.11 2.01 -15.04
N ALA A 30 2.22 1.12 -14.05
CA ALA A 30 2.34 1.52 -12.66
C ALA A 30 3.67 2.24 -12.41
N ALA A 31 3.67 3.32 -11.64
CA ALA A 31 4.86 4.10 -11.31
C ALA A 31 4.83 4.62 -9.87
N ILE A 32 5.96 4.50 -9.16
CA ILE A 32 6.12 4.96 -7.78
C ILE A 32 7.46 5.68 -7.60
N CYS A 33 7.49 6.79 -6.86
CA CYS A 33 8.71 7.53 -6.57
C CYS A 33 9.39 7.05 -5.27
N ASP A 34 10.67 7.41 -5.10
CA ASP A 34 11.48 7.09 -3.92
C ASP A 34 10.80 7.50 -2.60
N GLU A 35 10.38 8.77 -2.45
CA GLU A 35 9.67 9.24 -1.25
C GLU A 35 8.43 8.40 -0.90
N CYS A 36 7.66 7.97 -1.91
CA CYS A 36 6.46 7.16 -1.69
C CYS A 36 6.79 5.71 -1.34
N ILE A 37 7.92 5.18 -1.83
CA ILE A 37 8.42 3.86 -1.42
C ILE A 37 8.76 3.88 0.07
N ASP A 38 9.49 4.89 0.53
CA ASP A 38 9.92 5.00 1.92
C ASP A 38 8.72 5.12 2.86
N LEU A 39 7.79 6.05 2.57
CA LEU A 39 6.56 6.19 3.36
C LEU A 39 5.71 4.91 3.35
N SER A 40 5.58 4.26 2.19
CA SER A 40 4.82 3.00 2.09
C SER A 40 5.47 1.89 2.91
N LYS A 41 6.80 1.84 2.95
CA LYS A 41 7.55 0.86 3.73
C LYS A 41 7.36 1.09 5.22
N GLU A 42 7.45 2.33 5.70
CA GLU A 42 7.18 2.68 7.10
C GLU A 42 5.79 2.22 7.54
N ILE A 43 4.75 2.55 6.78
CA ILE A 43 3.36 2.15 7.08
C ILE A 43 3.20 0.62 7.13
N VAL A 44 3.84 -0.10 6.20
CA VAL A 44 3.77 -1.57 6.14
C VAL A 44 4.52 -2.20 7.29
N ASP A 45 5.70 -1.69 7.62
CA ASP A 45 6.53 -2.20 8.70
C ASP A 45 5.88 -1.94 10.08
N GLU A 46 5.31 -0.77 10.30
CA GLU A 46 4.49 -0.46 11.49
C GLU A 46 3.35 -1.48 11.64
N ARG A 47 2.59 -1.74 10.58
CA ARG A 47 1.49 -2.72 10.60
C ARG A 47 1.95 -4.15 10.88
N ARG A 48 3.15 -4.53 10.41
CA ARG A 48 3.73 -5.85 10.70
C ARG A 48 4.14 -5.98 12.16
N LEU A 49 4.71 -4.91 12.73
CA LEU A 49 5.12 -4.88 14.14
C LEU A 49 3.93 -4.89 15.09
N GLU A 50 2.82 -4.24 14.72
CA GLU A 50 1.65 -4.16 15.59
C GLU A 50 1.01 -5.52 15.89
N ASN A 51 1.31 -6.60 15.12
CA ASN A 51 0.78 -7.97 15.29
C ASN A 51 -0.72 -8.04 15.61
N LYS A 52 -1.45 -6.96 15.33
CA LYS A 52 -2.86 -6.83 15.62
C LYS A 52 -3.55 -7.50 14.45
N PRO A 53 -4.20 -8.65 14.66
CA PRO A 53 -5.09 -9.19 13.65
C PRO A 53 -6.04 -8.06 13.22
N SER A 54 -6.15 -7.87 11.90
CA SER A 54 -7.10 -6.91 11.32
C SER A 54 -8.45 -7.04 12.04
N SER A 55 -9.15 -5.92 12.26
CA SER A 55 -10.46 -5.92 12.92
C SER A 55 -11.43 -6.91 12.28
N VAL A 56 -11.27 -7.19 10.97
CA VAL A 56 -11.99 -8.23 10.23
C VAL A 56 -11.65 -9.64 10.73
N VAL A 57 -10.37 -9.93 10.97
CA VAL A 57 -9.90 -11.21 11.52
C VAL A 57 -10.37 -11.41 12.96
N GLU A 58 -10.33 -10.36 13.79
CA GLU A 58 -10.87 -10.43 15.15
C GLU A 58 -12.38 -10.60 15.18
N ALA A 59 -13.11 -9.90 14.31
CA ALA A 59 -14.54 -10.08 14.14
C ALA A 59 -14.85 -11.53 13.70
N ALA A 60 -14.14 -12.06 12.69
CA ALA A 60 -14.31 -13.43 12.23
C ALA A 60 -14.02 -14.46 13.32
N ARG A 61 -12.95 -14.28 14.11
CA ARG A 61 -12.65 -15.11 15.29
C ARG A 61 -13.75 -15.04 16.35
N GLY A 62 -14.29 -13.85 16.58
CA GLY A 62 -15.43 -13.64 17.49
C GLY A 62 -16.69 -14.39 17.03
N TRP A 63 -16.97 -14.39 15.73
CA TRP A 63 -18.09 -15.12 15.14
C TRP A 63 -17.87 -16.63 15.23
N ALA A 64 -16.67 -17.13 14.93
CA ALA A 64 -16.32 -18.54 15.05
C ALA A 64 -16.48 -19.06 16.49
N ARG A 65 -16.03 -18.29 17.50
CA ARG A 65 -16.22 -18.63 18.92
C ARG A 65 -17.70 -18.71 19.32
N LYS A 66 -18.52 -17.75 18.88
CA LYS A 66 -19.97 -17.74 19.16
C LYS A 66 -20.71 -18.90 18.50
N LEU A 67 -20.34 -19.29 17.28
CA LEU A 67 -20.96 -20.42 16.59
C LEU A 67 -20.66 -21.77 17.27
N GLY A 68 -19.48 -21.92 17.88
CA GLY A 68 -19.12 -23.12 18.66
C GLY A 68 -19.78 -23.24 20.04
N GLN A 69 -20.44 -22.20 20.53
CA GLN A 69 -21.05 -22.14 21.88
C GLN A 69 -22.58 -22.29 21.87
N ARG A 70 -23.20 -22.46 20.69
CA ARG A 70 -24.63 -22.78 20.54
C ARG A 70 -24.86 -24.29 20.58
N ARG A 71 -24.40 -24.95 21.65
CA ARG A 71 -24.75 -26.34 21.94
C ARG A 71 -25.71 -26.39 23.11
#